data_AF-A0A920QQQ3-F1
#
_entry.id   AF-A0A920QQQ3-F1
#
_cell.length_a   1.000
_cell.length_b   1.000
_cell.length_c   1.000
_cell.angle_alpha   90.00
_cell.angle_beta   90.00
_cell.angle_gamma   90.00
#
_symmetry.space_group_name_H-M   'P 1'
#
loop_
_entity.id
_entity.type
_entity.pdbx_description
1 polymer ?
#
loop_
_entity_poly.entity_id
_entity_poly.type
_entity_poly.pdbx_seq_one_letter_code
_entity_poly.pdbx_strand_id
1 'polypeptide(L)'
;MPEIITQGVEAERDGFDGFWVPHLSNRGFDALTVISLIGSRTESVELGTAVVPTYPRHPIAMAQQAMTSQVACQGRLVLGIGPSHQGNVEDAWGLSYERPAHHVREYLSTLNPLVRDGAVRFSGDMYQVDTQIDVPKTTVFPVLISALAPAMLRVAGELADGTITWMAGISAIEEHIVPRINKAARDAGRKAPRICVGLPICVTDDRDAAFEEAASRFQRYGTLVNYRRILNVESVDGPADVAIIGNEKEVEGQLARFADAGVTDFLASVYPVGDDSEGISRRTRDLLSNLVGKL
;
A
#
# COMPACT_ATOMS: atom_id res chain seq x y z
N MET A 1 6.30 1.37 20.17
CA MET A 1 4.91 1.77 19.84
C MET A 1 4.72 3.29 19.84
N PRO A 2 5.28 4.08 20.80
CA PRO A 2 5.11 5.55 20.77
C PRO A 2 5.62 6.19 19.48
N GLU A 3 6.76 5.75 18.96
CA GLU A 3 7.41 6.40 17.81
C GLU A 3 6.56 6.41 16.53
N ILE A 4 5.99 5.27 16.10
CA ILE A 4 5.14 5.25 14.89
C ILE A 4 3.85 6.05 15.06
N ILE A 5 3.35 6.17 16.30
CA ILE A 5 2.19 7.03 16.60
C ILE A 5 2.60 8.50 16.46
N THR A 6 3.75 8.87 17.04
CA THR A 6 4.32 10.21 16.90
C THR A 6 4.54 10.57 15.44
N GLN A 7 5.10 9.66 14.63
CA GLN A 7 5.32 9.87 13.19
C GLN A 7 4.01 10.16 12.44
N GLY A 8 2.91 9.48 12.80
CA GLY A 8 1.60 9.74 12.21
C GLY A 8 1.05 11.13 12.57
N VAL A 9 1.22 11.56 13.82
CA VAL A 9 0.83 12.92 14.27
C VAL A 9 1.71 13.98 13.62
N GLU A 10 3.01 13.73 13.50
CA GLU A 10 3.94 14.63 12.82
C GLU A 10 3.64 14.70 11.32
N ALA A 11 3.23 13.61 10.68
CA ALA A 11 2.86 13.62 9.27
C ALA A 11 1.68 14.56 9.01
N GLU A 12 0.66 14.51 9.87
CA GLU A 12 -0.44 15.48 9.82
C GLU A 12 0.03 16.92 10.04
N ARG A 13 0.85 17.16 11.09
CA ARG A 13 1.36 18.51 11.41
C ARG A 13 2.17 19.10 10.25
N ASP A 14 2.92 18.26 9.56
CA ASP A 14 3.76 18.66 8.44
C ASP A 14 2.96 18.73 7.11
N GLY A 15 1.64 18.52 7.17
CA GLY A 15 0.71 18.76 6.07
C GLY A 15 0.56 17.61 5.07
N PHE A 16 1.05 16.40 5.38
CA PHE A 16 0.89 15.26 4.47
C PHE A 16 -0.57 14.81 4.36
N ASP A 17 -1.00 14.46 3.13
CA ASP A 17 -2.37 13.98 2.87
C ASP A 17 -2.66 12.62 3.50
N GLY A 18 -1.64 11.80 3.72
CA GLY A 18 -1.81 10.45 4.25
C GLY A 18 -0.60 9.88 4.98
N PHE A 19 -0.87 8.96 5.91
CA PHE A 19 0.12 8.16 6.61
C PHE A 19 -0.21 6.67 6.49
N TRP A 20 0.76 5.89 6.02
CA TRP A 20 0.54 4.49 5.64
C TRP A 20 1.34 3.53 6.52
N VAL A 21 0.67 2.53 7.11
CA VAL A 21 1.30 1.55 7.99
C VAL A 21 1.41 0.19 7.28
N PRO A 22 2.64 -0.30 7.02
CA PRO A 22 2.81 -1.63 6.45
C PRO A 22 2.56 -2.72 7.49
N HIS A 23 2.00 -3.84 7.04
CA HIS A 23 1.84 -5.02 7.89
C HIS A 23 2.95 -6.03 7.60
N LEU A 24 3.97 -6.04 8.45
CA LEU A 24 5.10 -6.95 8.31
C LEU A 24 4.78 -8.27 9.03
N SER A 25 4.44 -9.31 8.26
CA SER A 25 3.92 -10.60 8.72
C SER A 25 4.66 -11.32 9.86
N ASN A 26 5.94 -11.03 10.07
CA ASN A 26 6.80 -11.71 11.04
C ASN A 26 7.58 -10.75 11.95
N ARG A 27 7.31 -9.44 11.88
CA ARG A 27 8.01 -8.41 12.65
C ARG A 27 7.17 -7.14 12.73
N GLY A 28 7.28 -6.35 13.78
CA GLY A 28 6.52 -5.10 13.89
C GLY A 28 5.09 -5.30 14.36
N PHE A 29 4.21 -4.37 14.00
CA PHE A 29 2.88 -4.23 14.61
C PHE A 29 1.75 -4.61 13.66
N ASP A 30 0.59 -4.93 14.25
CA ASP A 30 -0.65 -5.03 13.50
C ASP A 30 -1.07 -3.65 12.96
N ALA A 31 -1.08 -3.50 11.64
CA ALA A 31 -1.31 -2.22 10.98
C ALA A 31 -2.67 -1.57 11.31
N LEU A 32 -3.76 -2.34 11.40
CA LEU A 32 -5.08 -1.79 11.75
C LEU A 32 -5.11 -1.27 13.19
N THR A 33 -4.48 -1.99 14.11
CA THR A 33 -4.34 -1.57 15.51
C THR A 33 -3.56 -0.26 15.60
N VAL A 34 -2.41 -0.16 14.92
CA VAL A 34 -1.59 1.06 14.92
C VAL A 34 -2.34 2.24 14.30
N ILE A 35 -2.98 2.05 13.16
CA ILE A 35 -3.76 3.10 12.50
C ILE A 35 -4.91 3.59 13.39
N SER A 36 -5.58 2.70 14.11
CA SER A 36 -6.65 3.09 15.04
C SER A 36 -6.10 3.97 16.18
N LEU A 37 -4.88 3.69 16.67
CA LEU A 37 -4.22 4.52 17.67
C LEU A 37 -3.85 5.91 17.11
N ILE A 38 -3.33 5.97 15.88
CA ILE A 38 -3.01 7.24 15.20
C ILE A 38 -4.28 8.05 14.91
N GLY A 39 -5.35 7.39 14.45
CA GLY A 39 -6.64 8.01 14.16
C GLY A 39 -7.24 8.71 15.38
N SER A 40 -7.03 8.15 16.57
CA SER A 40 -7.45 8.78 17.84
C SER A 40 -6.63 10.00 18.26
N ARG A 41 -5.55 10.33 17.55
CA ARG A 41 -4.59 11.40 17.84
C ARG A 41 -4.44 12.42 16.71
N THR A 42 -5.20 12.25 15.63
CA THR A 42 -5.15 13.08 14.42
C THR A 42 -6.56 13.47 14.00
N GLU A 43 -6.72 14.44 13.10
CA GLU A 43 -8.03 15.01 12.75
C GLU A 43 -8.34 15.00 11.24
N SER A 44 -7.32 14.99 10.40
CA SER A 44 -7.40 15.30 8.96
C SER A 44 -6.60 14.36 8.06
N VAL A 45 -5.44 13.87 8.50
CA VAL A 45 -4.58 12.99 7.67
C VAL A 45 -5.30 11.67 7.33
N GLU A 46 -5.24 11.23 6.07
CA GLU A 46 -5.75 9.92 5.69
C GLU A 46 -4.87 8.80 6.27
N LEU A 47 -5.47 7.69 6.71
CA LEU A 47 -4.74 6.61 7.36
C LEU A 47 -4.92 5.30 6.61
N GLY A 48 -3.84 4.80 6.01
CA GLY A 48 -3.91 3.65 5.10
C GLY A 48 -3.08 2.44 5.53
N THR A 49 -3.58 1.22 5.33
CA THR A 49 -2.77 0.00 5.53
C THR A 49 -2.05 -0.41 4.24
N ALA A 50 -0.77 -0.84 4.32
CA ALA A 50 0.03 -1.17 3.14
C ALA A 50 0.85 -2.48 3.26
N VAL A 51 0.26 -3.68 3.25
CA VAL A 51 -1.16 -4.03 3.26
C VAL A 51 -1.41 -5.17 4.25
N VAL A 52 -2.62 -5.28 4.80
CA VAL A 52 -2.96 -6.35 5.75
C VAL A 52 -3.11 -7.70 5.01
N PRO A 53 -2.46 -8.78 5.47
CA PRO A 53 -2.59 -10.10 4.86
C PRO A 53 -4.01 -10.67 4.95
N THR A 54 -4.52 -11.15 3.82
CA THR A 54 -5.86 -11.76 3.72
C THR A 54 -5.91 -13.21 4.18
N TYR A 55 -4.83 -13.98 4.01
CA TYR A 55 -4.80 -15.40 4.37
C TYR A 55 -5.03 -15.71 5.85
N PRO A 56 -4.38 -15.02 6.81
CA PRO A 56 -4.55 -15.34 8.23
C PRO A 56 -5.85 -14.79 8.83
N ARG A 57 -6.71 -14.10 8.05
CA ARG A 57 -7.91 -13.42 8.57
C ARG A 57 -9.12 -13.72 7.70
N HIS A 58 -10.16 -14.32 8.29
CA HIS A 58 -11.44 -14.50 7.60
C HIS A 58 -12.03 -13.14 7.16
N PRO A 59 -12.68 -13.02 5.98
CA PRO A 59 -13.22 -11.74 5.49
C PRO A 59 -14.21 -11.07 6.45
N ILE A 60 -15.00 -11.85 7.21
CA ILE A 60 -15.89 -11.33 8.28
C ILE A 60 -15.08 -10.61 9.37
N ALA A 61 -14.00 -11.24 9.85
CA ALA A 61 -13.14 -10.64 10.89
C ALA A 61 -12.46 -9.38 10.37
N MET A 62 -11.98 -9.40 9.12
CA MET A 62 -11.41 -8.22 8.47
C MET A 62 -12.42 -7.09 8.34
N ALA A 63 -13.67 -7.38 7.94
CA ALA A 63 -14.72 -6.38 7.83
C ALA A 63 -14.97 -5.69 9.18
N GLN A 64 -15.17 -6.47 10.25
CA GLN A 64 -15.41 -5.92 11.58
C GLN A 64 -14.22 -5.11 12.11
N GLN A 65 -12.99 -5.59 11.89
CA GLN A 65 -11.77 -4.88 12.26
C GLN A 65 -11.65 -3.55 11.51
N ALA A 66 -11.82 -3.55 10.19
CA ALA A 66 -11.72 -2.35 9.37
C ALA A 66 -12.84 -1.33 9.68
N MET A 67 -14.09 -1.77 9.85
CA MET A 67 -15.19 -0.89 10.26
C MET A 67 -14.97 -0.27 11.63
N THR A 68 -14.35 -1.00 12.57
CA THR A 68 -13.96 -0.47 13.89
C THR A 68 -12.81 0.54 13.75
N SER A 69 -11.80 0.22 12.95
CA SER A 69 -10.69 1.14 12.66
C SER A 69 -11.18 2.42 11.97
N GLN A 70 -12.18 2.33 11.08
CA GLN A 70 -12.79 3.49 10.44
C GLN A 70 -13.42 4.44 11.46
N VAL A 71 -14.12 3.91 12.47
CA VAL A 71 -14.66 4.72 13.57
C VAL A 71 -13.53 5.41 14.34
N ALA A 72 -12.46 4.68 14.65
CA ALA A 72 -11.29 5.25 15.34
C ALA A 72 -10.56 6.31 14.49
N CYS A 73 -10.54 6.14 13.17
CA CYS A 73 -9.99 7.09 12.21
C CYS A 73 -10.96 8.22 11.84
N GLN A 74 -12.16 8.24 12.43
CA GLN A 74 -13.17 9.27 12.19
C GLN A 74 -13.51 9.45 10.70
N GLY A 75 -13.57 8.34 9.95
CA GLY A 75 -13.90 8.38 8.52
C GLY A 75 -12.71 8.40 7.57
N ARG A 76 -11.47 8.46 8.08
CA ARG A 76 -10.24 8.66 7.29
C ARG A 76 -9.47 7.37 6.95
N LEU A 77 -10.06 6.19 7.16
CA LEU A 77 -9.39 4.92 6.86
C LEU A 77 -9.31 4.67 5.34
N VAL A 78 -8.19 4.12 4.92
CA VAL A 78 -8.05 3.37 3.66
C VAL A 78 -7.58 1.97 3.95
N LEU A 79 -8.42 0.98 3.64
CA LEU A 79 -8.09 -0.41 3.88
C LEU A 79 -7.30 -0.97 2.69
N GLY A 80 -5.98 -1.05 2.82
CA GLY A 80 -5.16 -1.85 1.91
C GLY A 80 -4.98 -3.28 2.41
N ILE A 81 -5.36 -4.26 1.58
CA ILE A 81 -5.20 -5.70 1.86
C ILE A 81 -4.40 -6.41 0.78
N GLY A 82 -3.89 -7.61 1.06
CA GLY A 82 -3.23 -8.39 0.03
C GLY A 82 -2.92 -9.83 0.42
N PRO A 83 -2.56 -10.67 -0.56
CA PRO A 83 -2.36 -12.09 -0.35
C PRO A 83 -1.05 -12.44 0.38
N SER A 84 -0.18 -11.46 0.69
CA SER A 84 1.18 -11.71 1.19
C SER A 84 2.06 -12.39 0.12
N HIS A 85 3.04 -13.18 0.56
CA HIS A 85 4.00 -13.89 -0.29
C HIS A 85 3.89 -15.39 -0.04
N GLN A 86 4.12 -16.19 -1.09
CA GLN A 86 4.00 -17.65 -1.03
C GLN A 86 4.73 -18.26 0.17
N GLY A 87 6.01 -17.93 0.37
CA GLY A 87 6.77 -18.47 1.51
C GLY A 87 6.26 -18.05 2.88
N ASN A 88 5.56 -16.90 3.00
CA ASN A 88 4.86 -16.60 4.26
C ASN A 88 3.63 -17.50 4.42
N VAL A 89 2.85 -17.66 3.36
CA VAL A 89 1.57 -18.38 3.42
C VAL A 89 1.75 -19.88 3.58
N GLU A 90 2.62 -20.48 2.78
CA GLU A 90 2.86 -21.92 2.79
C GLU A 90 3.84 -22.30 3.90
N ASP A 91 5.06 -21.74 3.89
CA ASP A 91 6.12 -22.22 4.79
C ASP A 91 5.93 -21.76 6.23
N ALA A 92 5.50 -20.50 6.45
CA ALA A 92 5.39 -19.95 7.80
C ALA A 92 4.00 -20.12 8.43
N TRP A 93 2.92 -20.10 7.64
CA TRP A 93 1.54 -20.16 8.14
C TRP A 93 0.84 -21.50 7.88
N GLY A 94 1.40 -22.37 7.04
CA GLY A 94 0.82 -23.68 6.76
C GLY A 94 -0.49 -23.64 5.97
N LEU A 95 -0.71 -22.60 5.16
CA LEU A 95 -1.92 -22.39 4.35
C LEU A 95 -1.60 -22.59 2.86
N SER A 96 -2.61 -22.91 2.03
CA SER A 96 -2.41 -23.08 0.58
C SER A 96 -2.32 -21.74 -0.15
N TYR A 97 -1.30 -21.56 -1.00
CA TYR A 97 -1.14 -20.39 -1.87
C TYR A 97 -1.38 -20.70 -3.36
N GLU A 98 -2.13 -21.76 -3.66
CA GLU A 98 -2.28 -22.29 -5.03
C GLU A 98 -2.95 -21.30 -5.99
N ARG A 99 -4.00 -20.60 -5.52
CA ARG A 99 -4.85 -19.73 -6.36
C ARG A 99 -5.02 -18.32 -5.75
N PRO A 100 -3.95 -17.52 -5.58
CA PRO A 100 -3.99 -16.29 -4.78
C PRO A 100 -4.88 -15.20 -5.40
N ALA A 101 -4.94 -15.09 -6.72
CA ALA A 101 -5.86 -14.15 -7.39
C ALA A 101 -7.33 -14.56 -7.21
N HIS A 102 -7.61 -15.87 -7.19
CA HIS A 102 -8.95 -16.38 -6.92
C HIS A 102 -9.35 -16.17 -5.46
N HIS A 103 -8.41 -16.42 -4.54
CA HIS A 103 -8.57 -16.12 -3.11
C HIS A 103 -8.97 -14.68 -2.91
N VAL A 104 -8.19 -13.73 -3.43
CA VAL A 104 -8.48 -12.29 -3.24
C VAL A 104 -9.80 -11.89 -3.90
N ARG A 105 -10.15 -12.48 -5.06
CA ARG A 105 -11.45 -12.24 -5.69
C ARG A 105 -12.62 -12.63 -4.78
N GLU A 106 -12.65 -13.86 -4.27
CA GLU A 106 -13.73 -14.28 -3.38
C GLU A 106 -13.71 -13.54 -2.03
N TYR A 107 -12.51 -13.21 -1.55
CA TYR A 107 -12.33 -12.39 -0.36
C TYR A 107 -13.01 -11.04 -0.52
N LEU A 108 -12.79 -10.34 -1.64
CA LEU A 108 -13.42 -9.07 -1.96
C LEU A 108 -14.93 -9.21 -2.22
N SER A 109 -15.37 -10.30 -2.87
CA SER A 109 -16.80 -10.60 -3.05
C SER A 109 -17.54 -10.80 -1.73
N THR A 110 -16.81 -11.15 -0.66
CA THR A 110 -17.36 -11.23 0.70
C THR A 110 -17.19 -9.92 1.47
N LEU A 111 -16.00 -9.33 1.45
CA LEU A 111 -15.64 -8.15 2.23
C LEU A 111 -16.38 -6.90 1.78
N ASN A 112 -16.46 -6.64 0.47
CA ASN A 112 -17.03 -5.38 -0.04
C ASN A 112 -18.51 -5.20 0.34
N PRO A 113 -19.40 -6.20 0.17
CA PRO A 113 -20.79 -6.04 0.62
C PRO A 113 -20.90 -5.87 2.13
N LEU A 114 -20.06 -6.56 2.93
CA LEU A 114 -20.06 -6.38 4.38
C LEU A 114 -19.73 -4.95 4.80
N VAL A 115 -18.69 -4.35 4.23
CA VAL A 115 -18.25 -2.99 4.64
C VAL A 115 -19.04 -1.86 3.99
N ARG A 116 -19.79 -2.13 2.91
CA ARG A 116 -20.60 -1.13 2.20
C ARG A 116 -22.08 -1.19 2.60
N ASP A 117 -22.61 -2.40 2.72
CA ASP A 117 -24.05 -2.66 2.87
C ASP A 117 -24.41 -3.31 4.21
N GLY A 118 -23.40 -3.73 5.00
CA GLY A 118 -23.61 -4.38 6.30
C GLY A 118 -24.05 -5.85 6.21
N ALA A 119 -24.16 -6.42 5.01
CA ALA A 119 -24.66 -7.77 4.78
C ALA A 119 -24.00 -8.41 3.56
N VAL A 120 -23.84 -9.74 3.60
CA VAL A 120 -23.39 -10.49 2.43
C VAL A 120 -24.04 -11.87 2.40
N ARG A 121 -24.36 -12.31 1.19
CA ARG A 121 -24.64 -13.71 0.86
C ARG A 121 -23.81 -14.09 -0.35
N PHE A 122 -22.75 -14.85 -0.11
CA PHE A 122 -21.76 -15.27 -1.10
C PHE A 122 -21.53 -16.78 -1.01
N SER A 123 -21.50 -17.46 -2.15
CA SER A 123 -21.24 -18.88 -2.26
C SER A 123 -20.26 -19.11 -3.41
N GLY A 124 -18.98 -19.27 -3.06
CA GLY A 124 -17.88 -19.58 -3.96
C GLY A 124 -17.19 -20.88 -3.59
N ASP A 125 -16.03 -21.10 -4.21
CA ASP A 125 -15.21 -22.29 -4.05
C ASP A 125 -14.42 -22.28 -2.73
N MET A 126 -13.99 -21.09 -2.28
CA MET A 126 -13.18 -20.91 -1.07
C MET A 126 -13.98 -20.36 0.10
N TYR A 127 -14.98 -19.53 -0.18
CA TYR A 127 -15.84 -18.92 0.85
C TYR A 127 -17.32 -19.19 0.61
N GLN A 128 -18.00 -19.64 1.66
CA GLN A 128 -19.45 -19.73 1.73
C GLN A 128 -19.91 -18.94 2.96
N VAL A 129 -20.46 -17.75 2.73
CA VAL A 129 -20.76 -16.78 3.79
C VAL A 129 -22.16 -16.21 3.58
N ASP A 130 -22.99 -16.32 4.60
CA ASP A 130 -24.30 -15.66 4.68
C ASP A 130 -24.40 -15.01 6.07
N THR A 131 -24.17 -13.70 6.14
CA THR A 131 -24.07 -12.99 7.42
C THR A 131 -24.30 -11.49 7.29
N GLN A 132 -24.47 -10.84 8.45
CA GLN A 132 -24.61 -9.39 8.59
C GLN A 132 -23.68 -8.89 9.70
N ILE A 133 -23.13 -7.70 9.51
CA ILE A 133 -22.27 -7.02 10.47
C ILE A 133 -22.79 -5.58 10.62
N ASP A 134 -22.97 -5.16 11.86
CA ASP A 134 -23.21 -3.77 12.21
C ASP A 134 -22.13 -3.29 13.18
N VAL A 135 -21.45 -2.21 12.82
CA VAL A 135 -20.50 -1.51 13.69
C VAL A 135 -21.01 -0.07 13.86
N PRO A 136 -21.43 0.32 15.07
CA PRO A 136 -22.02 1.64 15.30
C PRO A 136 -21.12 2.78 14.83
N LYS A 137 -21.72 3.76 14.14
CA LYS A 137 -21.07 5.00 13.63
C LYS A 137 -19.99 4.79 12.57
N THR A 138 -19.86 3.59 12.02
CA THR A 138 -18.94 3.38 10.90
C THR A 138 -19.45 4.06 9.63
N THR A 139 -18.54 4.40 8.73
CA THR A 139 -18.84 4.99 7.41
C THR A 139 -18.12 4.19 6.33
N VAL A 140 -18.49 4.38 5.06
CA VAL A 140 -17.79 3.72 3.94
C VAL A 140 -16.35 4.25 3.82
N PHE A 141 -15.41 3.35 3.52
CA PHE A 141 -14.00 3.66 3.26
C PHE A 141 -13.51 2.95 1.99
N PRO A 142 -12.44 3.45 1.33
CA PRO A 142 -11.84 2.77 0.19
C PRO A 142 -11.17 1.45 0.59
N VAL A 143 -11.32 0.44 -0.25
CA VAL A 143 -10.61 -0.85 -0.15
C VAL A 143 -9.64 -0.97 -1.32
N LEU A 144 -8.34 -0.93 -1.04
CA LEU A 144 -7.28 -1.12 -2.02
C LEU A 144 -6.66 -2.51 -1.88
N ILE A 145 -6.10 -3.06 -2.96
CA ILE A 145 -5.36 -4.33 -2.88
C ILE A 145 -3.93 -4.22 -3.37
N SER A 146 -3.02 -5.02 -2.83
CA SER A 146 -1.70 -5.15 -3.43
C SER A 146 -1.75 -5.98 -4.72
N ALA A 147 -1.43 -5.35 -5.84
CA ALA A 147 -1.48 -5.99 -7.15
C ALA A 147 -0.30 -5.57 -8.03
N LEU A 148 0.50 -6.56 -8.46
CA LEU A 148 1.60 -6.38 -9.41
C LEU A 148 1.41 -7.22 -10.68
N ALA A 149 0.87 -8.43 -10.55
CA ALA A 149 0.69 -9.34 -11.68
C ALA A 149 -0.62 -9.04 -12.47
N PRO A 150 -0.68 -9.34 -13.78
CA PRO A 150 -1.87 -9.06 -14.61
C PRO A 150 -3.20 -9.59 -14.03
N ALA A 151 -3.22 -10.80 -13.47
CA ALA A 151 -4.42 -11.38 -12.88
C ALA A 151 -4.89 -10.60 -11.64
N MET A 152 -3.95 -10.14 -10.80
CA MET A 152 -4.25 -9.32 -9.63
C MET A 152 -4.68 -7.90 -10.01
N LEU A 153 -4.05 -7.29 -11.01
CA LEU A 153 -4.45 -5.97 -11.53
C LEU A 153 -5.86 -5.98 -12.12
N ARG A 154 -6.24 -7.10 -12.75
CA ARG A 154 -7.62 -7.33 -13.19
C ARG A 154 -8.59 -7.36 -12.01
N VAL A 155 -8.28 -8.14 -10.96
CA VAL A 155 -9.09 -8.19 -9.73
C VAL A 155 -9.20 -6.80 -9.10
N ALA A 156 -8.10 -6.04 -9.03
CA ALA A 156 -8.08 -4.69 -8.49
C ALA A 156 -9.02 -3.75 -9.26
N GLY A 157 -8.92 -3.70 -10.59
CA GLY A 157 -9.80 -2.87 -11.41
C GLY A 157 -11.27 -3.27 -11.33
N GLU A 158 -11.57 -4.56 -11.24
CA GLU A 158 -12.95 -5.07 -11.19
C GLU A 158 -13.61 -4.93 -9.81
N LEU A 159 -12.86 -5.08 -8.72
CA LEU A 159 -13.44 -5.24 -7.37
C LEU A 159 -12.89 -4.31 -6.28
N ALA A 160 -11.73 -3.66 -6.46
CA ALA A 160 -11.14 -2.78 -5.45
C ALA A 160 -11.28 -1.30 -5.83
N ASP A 161 -11.19 -0.38 -4.88
CA ASP A 161 -11.14 1.06 -5.16
C ASP A 161 -9.77 1.49 -5.73
N GLY A 162 -8.79 0.59 -5.74
CA GLY A 162 -7.48 0.83 -6.33
C GLY A 162 -6.42 -0.23 -5.98
N THR A 163 -5.17 0.10 -6.25
CA THR A 163 -4.01 -0.75 -5.98
C THR A 163 -2.96 -0.06 -5.14
N ILE A 164 -2.24 -0.84 -4.33
CA ILE A 164 -1.02 -0.41 -3.62
C ILE A 164 0.15 -1.22 -4.13
N THR A 165 1.19 -0.56 -4.61
CA THR A 165 2.41 -1.19 -5.12
C THR A 165 3.60 -0.84 -4.25
N TRP A 166 4.60 -1.72 -4.26
CA TRP A 166 5.88 -1.50 -3.60
C TRP A 166 6.98 -1.94 -4.57
N MET A 167 8.05 -1.15 -4.69
CA MET A 167 9.17 -1.42 -5.63
C MET A 167 8.75 -1.52 -7.10
N ALA A 168 7.66 -0.87 -7.48
CA ALA A 168 7.30 -0.70 -8.89
C ALA A 168 7.88 0.65 -9.35
N GLY A 169 8.88 0.61 -10.21
CA GLY A 169 9.47 1.81 -10.80
C GLY A 169 8.55 2.44 -11.85
N ILE A 170 9.08 3.46 -12.53
CA ILE A 170 8.27 4.28 -13.43
C ILE A 170 7.79 3.49 -14.66
N SER A 171 8.61 2.60 -15.22
CA SER A 171 8.28 1.88 -16.46
C SER A 171 7.18 0.84 -16.21
N ALA A 172 7.26 0.14 -15.08
CA ALA A 172 6.24 -0.79 -14.63
C ALA A 172 4.94 -0.08 -14.29
N ILE A 173 4.99 1.16 -13.81
CA ILE A 173 3.78 1.95 -13.59
C ILE A 173 3.14 2.33 -14.94
N GLU A 174 3.90 3.00 -15.81
CA GLU A 174 3.43 3.54 -17.09
C GLU A 174 2.98 2.44 -18.07
N GLU A 175 3.79 1.39 -18.24
CA GLU A 175 3.59 0.38 -19.29
C GLU A 175 2.81 -0.84 -18.79
N HIS A 176 2.89 -1.11 -17.48
CA HIS A 176 2.34 -2.33 -16.91
C HIS A 176 1.08 -2.11 -16.06
N ILE A 177 1.18 -1.34 -14.98
CA ILE A 177 0.16 -1.24 -13.94
C ILE A 177 -1.00 -0.35 -14.37
N VAL A 178 -0.72 0.91 -14.70
CA VAL A 178 -1.74 1.93 -15.01
C VAL A 178 -2.64 1.48 -16.16
N PRO A 179 -2.13 0.98 -17.31
CA PRO A 179 -2.99 0.59 -18.42
C PRO A 179 -3.90 -0.61 -18.08
N ARG A 180 -3.38 -1.59 -17.32
CA ARG A 180 -4.10 -2.83 -17.01
C ARG A 180 -5.21 -2.62 -16.00
N ILE A 181 -4.94 -1.92 -14.90
CA ILE A 181 -5.94 -1.68 -13.86
C ILE A 181 -7.06 -0.78 -14.37
N ASN A 182 -6.72 0.29 -15.12
CA ASN A 182 -7.70 1.18 -15.72
C ASN A 182 -8.54 0.46 -16.79
N LYS A 183 -7.93 -0.41 -17.60
CA LYS A 183 -8.71 -1.22 -18.55
C LYS A 183 -9.71 -2.11 -17.83
N ALA A 184 -9.27 -2.84 -16.80
CA ALA A 184 -10.15 -3.73 -16.04
C ALA A 184 -11.30 -2.97 -15.36
N ALA A 185 -11.02 -1.79 -14.79
CA ALA A 185 -12.06 -0.92 -14.21
C ALA A 185 -13.07 -0.44 -15.26
N ARG A 186 -12.61 0.02 -16.43
CA ARG A 186 -13.48 0.45 -17.53
C ARG A 186 -14.35 -0.69 -18.05
N ASP A 187 -13.76 -1.87 -18.28
CA ASP A 187 -14.49 -3.05 -18.75
C ASP A 187 -15.57 -3.49 -17.74
N ALA A 188 -15.36 -3.24 -16.45
CA ALA A 188 -16.31 -3.49 -15.37
C ALA A 188 -17.31 -2.34 -15.12
N GLY A 189 -17.27 -1.26 -15.90
CA GLY A 189 -18.13 -0.09 -15.71
C GLY A 189 -17.85 0.72 -14.44
N ARG A 190 -16.63 0.66 -13.92
CA ARG A 190 -16.21 1.33 -12.68
C ARG A 190 -15.43 2.61 -12.97
N LYS A 191 -15.39 3.50 -11.98
CA LYS A 191 -14.54 4.71 -11.99
C LYS A 191 -13.05 4.33 -12.08
N ALA A 192 -12.22 5.28 -12.50
CA ALA A 192 -10.78 5.11 -12.49
C ALA A 192 -10.30 4.72 -11.06
N PRO A 193 -9.49 3.67 -10.93
CA PRO A 193 -8.97 3.20 -9.65
C PRO A 193 -7.90 4.14 -9.10
N ARG A 194 -7.78 4.21 -7.78
CA ARG A 194 -6.64 4.82 -7.08
C ARG A 194 -5.37 4.00 -7.34
N ILE A 195 -4.25 4.64 -7.60
CA ILE A 195 -2.97 3.99 -7.88
C ILE A 195 -1.93 4.54 -6.90
N CYS A 196 -1.70 3.78 -5.84
CA CYS A 196 -0.80 4.10 -4.75
C CYS A 196 0.56 3.42 -4.97
N VAL A 197 1.64 4.19 -5.09
CA VAL A 197 3.00 3.68 -5.35
C VAL A 197 3.91 3.97 -4.18
N GLY A 198 4.41 2.92 -3.53
CA GLY A 198 5.44 3.03 -2.52
C GLY A 198 6.83 2.72 -3.06
N LEU A 199 7.77 3.64 -2.81
CA LEU A 199 9.18 3.48 -3.13
C LEU A 199 10.06 4.05 -2.01
N PRO A 200 11.29 3.52 -1.84
CA PRO A 200 12.31 4.21 -1.07
C PRO A 200 12.61 5.57 -1.68
N ILE A 201 12.81 6.57 -0.83
CA ILE A 201 13.15 7.93 -1.27
C ILE A 201 14.19 8.56 -0.36
N CYS A 202 15.16 9.25 -0.95
CA CYS A 202 16.25 9.94 -0.26
C CYS A 202 16.68 11.17 -1.05
N VAL A 203 16.58 12.34 -0.41
CA VAL A 203 17.13 13.60 -0.95
C VAL A 203 18.56 13.77 -0.45
N THR A 204 19.53 13.66 -1.36
CA THR A 204 20.95 13.71 -1.06
C THR A 204 21.77 14.11 -2.28
N ASP A 205 22.95 14.69 -2.06
CA ASP A 205 23.94 14.92 -3.11
C ASP A 205 24.90 13.72 -3.27
N ASP A 206 24.96 12.81 -2.28
CA ASP A 206 25.71 11.57 -2.32
C ASP A 206 24.80 10.40 -2.74
N ARG A 207 24.65 10.25 -4.05
CA ARG A 207 23.80 9.22 -4.65
C ARG A 207 24.32 7.82 -4.41
N ASP A 208 25.64 7.63 -4.44
CA ASP A 208 26.26 6.32 -4.33
C ASP A 208 26.04 5.75 -2.93
N ALA A 209 26.24 6.56 -1.88
CA ALA A 209 25.95 6.14 -0.51
C ALA A 209 24.47 5.79 -0.30
N ALA A 210 23.55 6.60 -0.86
CA ALA A 210 22.12 6.32 -0.77
C ALA A 210 21.69 5.08 -1.55
N PHE A 211 22.34 4.81 -2.67
CA PHE A 211 22.10 3.61 -3.47
C PHE A 211 22.61 2.36 -2.76
N GLU A 212 23.83 2.38 -2.20
CA GLU A 212 24.40 1.27 -1.43
C GLU A 212 23.55 0.92 -0.22
N GLU A 213 23.09 1.93 0.52
CA GLU A 213 22.19 1.73 1.66
C GLU A 213 20.83 1.15 1.22
N ALA A 214 20.26 1.67 0.12
CA ALA A 214 19.02 1.10 -0.43
C ALA A 214 19.22 -0.36 -0.86
N ALA A 215 20.34 -0.68 -1.50
CA ALA A 215 20.67 -2.03 -1.95
C ALA A 215 20.75 -2.99 -0.75
N SER A 216 21.45 -2.60 0.32
CA SER A 216 21.55 -3.37 1.56
C SER A 216 20.21 -3.56 2.26
N ARG A 217 19.48 -2.46 2.47
CA ARG A 217 18.25 -2.44 3.28
C ARG A 217 17.08 -3.14 2.60
N PHE A 218 16.97 -3.00 1.28
CA PHE A 218 15.84 -3.49 0.52
C PHE A 218 16.12 -4.76 -0.28
N GLN A 219 17.34 -5.31 -0.26
CA GLN A 219 17.75 -6.52 -1.01
C GLN A 219 16.74 -7.67 -1.01
N ARG A 220 16.03 -7.88 0.11
CA ARG A 220 15.04 -8.97 0.24
C ARG A 220 13.94 -8.87 -0.80
N TYR A 221 13.53 -7.66 -1.20
CA TYR A 221 12.52 -7.50 -2.24
C TYR A 221 13.01 -8.01 -3.61
N GLY A 222 14.31 -7.97 -3.86
CA GLY A 222 14.92 -8.55 -5.06
C GLY A 222 14.83 -10.08 -5.13
N THR A 223 14.62 -10.79 -4.02
CA THR A 223 14.56 -12.27 -4.01
C THR A 223 13.15 -12.82 -4.07
N LEU A 224 12.14 -11.99 -3.82
CA LEU A 224 10.74 -12.37 -3.82
C LEU A 224 10.18 -12.40 -5.24
N VAL A 225 9.62 -13.54 -5.66
CA VAL A 225 9.17 -13.82 -7.04
C VAL A 225 8.34 -12.68 -7.66
N ASN A 226 7.36 -12.15 -6.93
CA ASN A 226 6.47 -11.12 -7.47
C ASN A 226 7.16 -9.76 -7.66
N TYR A 227 8.09 -9.39 -6.78
CA TYR A 227 8.88 -8.17 -6.94
C TYR A 227 9.97 -8.35 -7.99
N ARG A 228 10.61 -9.53 -8.06
CA ARG A 228 11.53 -9.83 -9.16
C ARG A 228 10.87 -9.70 -10.53
N ARG A 229 9.61 -10.14 -10.67
CA ARG A 229 8.84 -9.96 -11.91
C ARG A 229 8.62 -8.49 -12.26
N ILE A 230 8.35 -7.62 -11.28
CA ILE A 230 8.12 -6.19 -11.56
C ILE A 230 9.44 -5.48 -11.88
N LEU A 231 10.53 -5.81 -11.18
CA LEU A 231 11.86 -5.27 -11.47
C LEU A 231 12.36 -5.70 -12.87
N ASN A 232 11.99 -6.89 -13.34
CA ASN A 232 12.29 -7.31 -14.71
C ASN A 232 11.54 -6.49 -15.77
N VAL A 233 10.39 -5.88 -15.45
CA VAL A 233 9.70 -4.94 -16.36
C VAL A 233 10.51 -3.66 -16.50
N GLU A 234 11.13 -3.19 -15.41
CA GLU A 234 12.05 -2.04 -15.41
C GLU A 234 13.40 -2.34 -16.08
N SER A 235 13.71 -3.61 -16.35
CA SER A 235 15.04 -4.05 -16.79
C SER A 235 16.17 -3.67 -15.81
N VAL A 236 15.91 -3.82 -14.50
CA VAL A 236 16.88 -3.49 -13.44
C VAL A 236 17.30 -4.69 -12.58
N ASP A 237 18.47 -4.57 -11.94
CA ASP A 237 19.10 -5.65 -11.19
C ASP A 237 18.51 -5.84 -9.78
N GLY A 238 18.02 -4.77 -9.16
CA GLY A 238 17.57 -4.81 -7.79
C GLY A 238 16.60 -3.70 -7.39
N PRO A 239 16.13 -3.76 -6.13
CA PRO A 239 15.19 -2.77 -5.60
C PRO A 239 15.81 -1.38 -5.40
N ALA A 240 17.14 -1.26 -5.31
CA ALA A 240 17.81 0.03 -5.22
C ALA A 240 17.69 0.84 -6.52
N ASP A 241 17.64 0.16 -7.68
CA ASP A 241 17.55 0.79 -9.00
C ASP A 241 16.22 1.52 -9.24
N VAL A 242 15.19 1.23 -8.45
CA VAL A 242 13.89 1.90 -8.49
C VAL A 242 13.69 2.89 -7.34
N ALA A 243 14.68 3.08 -6.47
CA ALA A 243 14.61 4.07 -5.40
C ALA A 243 14.69 5.49 -5.97
N ILE A 244 13.96 6.43 -5.35
CA ILE A 244 13.99 7.83 -5.72
C ILE A 244 15.15 8.50 -4.99
N ILE A 245 16.26 8.73 -5.70
CA ILE A 245 17.50 9.27 -5.13
C ILE A 245 17.96 10.46 -5.96
N GLY A 246 18.36 11.54 -5.29
CA GLY A 246 18.96 12.72 -5.92
C GLY A 246 18.83 13.97 -5.06
N ASN A 247 19.24 15.12 -5.59
CA ASN A 247 18.94 16.40 -4.95
C ASN A 247 17.45 16.76 -5.12
N GLU A 248 17.03 17.88 -4.53
CA GLU A 248 15.64 18.32 -4.47
C GLU A 248 14.98 18.37 -5.85
N LYS A 249 15.66 18.99 -6.83
CA LYS A 249 15.14 19.17 -8.18
C LYS A 249 14.98 17.84 -8.91
N GLU A 250 15.92 16.93 -8.71
CA GLU A 250 15.91 15.61 -9.34
C GLU A 250 14.83 14.72 -8.73
N VAL A 251 14.64 14.77 -7.42
CA VAL A 251 13.58 14.03 -6.71
C VAL A 251 12.21 14.57 -7.09
N GLU A 252 12.02 15.90 -7.11
CA GLU A 252 10.77 16.52 -7.58
C GLU A 252 10.43 16.11 -9.02
N GLY A 253 11.42 16.15 -9.93
CA GLY A 253 11.22 15.70 -11.31
C GLY A 253 10.89 14.21 -11.43
N GLN A 254 11.46 13.37 -10.58
CA GLN A 254 11.09 11.95 -10.53
C GLN A 254 9.65 11.74 -10.05
N LEU A 255 9.24 12.44 -8.99
CA LEU A 255 7.86 12.36 -8.45
C LEU A 255 6.82 12.87 -9.46
N ALA A 256 7.12 13.98 -10.14
CA ALA A 256 6.25 14.53 -11.19
C ALA A 256 6.00 13.53 -12.32
N ARG A 257 7.01 12.74 -12.71
CA ARG A 257 6.83 11.67 -13.71
C ARG A 257 5.85 10.59 -13.25
N PHE A 258 5.88 10.21 -11.98
CA PHE A 258 4.88 9.26 -11.45
C PHE A 258 3.47 9.87 -11.51
N ALA A 259 3.31 11.14 -11.15
CA ALA A 259 2.02 11.83 -11.27
C ALA A 259 1.52 11.85 -12.72
N ASP A 260 2.37 12.24 -13.68
CA ASP A 260 2.07 12.23 -15.12
C ASP A 260 1.71 10.84 -15.65
N ALA A 261 2.33 9.79 -15.08
CA ALA A 261 2.03 8.39 -15.39
C ALA A 261 0.65 7.93 -14.86
N GLY A 262 -0.04 8.74 -14.05
CA GLY A 262 -1.34 8.41 -13.48
C GLY A 262 -1.28 7.78 -12.09
N VAL A 263 -0.15 7.92 -11.37
CA VAL A 263 -0.10 7.66 -9.93
C VAL A 263 -0.94 8.71 -9.23
N THR A 264 -1.82 8.26 -8.35
CA THR A 264 -2.67 9.17 -7.55
C THR A 264 -2.06 9.47 -6.19
N ASP A 265 -1.20 8.57 -5.69
CA ASP A 265 -0.60 8.71 -4.36
C ASP A 265 0.80 8.12 -4.35
N PHE A 266 1.76 8.91 -3.87
CA PHE A 266 3.12 8.46 -3.66
C PHE A 266 3.39 8.20 -2.17
N LEU A 267 3.70 6.95 -1.84
CA LEU A 267 3.94 6.48 -0.48
C LEU A 267 5.45 6.52 -0.22
N ALA A 268 5.93 7.70 0.16
CA ALA A 268 7.35 7.95 0.42
C ALA A 268 7.88 7.13 1.61
N SER A 269 8.76 6.17 1.33
CA SER A 269 9.52 5.47 2.38
C SER A 269 10.89 6.12 2.53
N VAL A 270 10.95 7.15 3.38
CA VAL A 270 12.22 7.79 3.75
C VAL A 270 13.09 6.78 4.50
N TYR A 271 14.36 6.67 4.13
CA TYR A 271 15.31 5.79 4.78
C TYR A 271 16.59 6.55 5.18
N PRO A 272 17.17 6.23 6.34
CA PRO A 272 18.40 6.85 6.81
C PRO A 272 19.58 6.43 5.93
N VAL A 273 20.49 7.36 5.62
CA VAL A 273 21.71 7.14 4.86
C VAL A 273 22.88 7.80 5.58
N GLY A 274 24.01 7.10 5.68
CA GLY A 274 25.25 7.64 6.26
C GLY A 274 25.13 8.10 7.72
N ASP A 275 26.14 8.85 8.16
CA ASP A 275 26.25 9.31 9.56
C ASP A 275 25.24 10.42 9.90
N ASP A 276 24.90 11.30 8.95
CA ASP A 276 23.87 12.36 9.10
C ASP A 276 22.48 11.89 8.66
N SER A 277 22.10 10.70 9.13
CA SER A 277 20.82 10.07 8.78
C SER A 277 19.59 10.90 9.17
N GLU A 278 19.65 11.62 10.29
CA GLU A 278 18.58 12.52 10.73
C GLU A 278 18.46 13.75 9.83
N GLY A 279 19.60 14.36 9.44
CA GLY A 279 19.62 15.50 8.53
C GLY A 279 19.07 15.15 7.16
N ILE A 280 19.46 14.00 6.59
CA ILE A 280 18.95 13.51 5.30
C ILE A 280 17.45 13.19 5.38
N SER A 281 17.00 12.57 6.48
CA SER A 281 15.58 12.28 6.67
C SER A 281 14.75 13.56 6.75
N ARG A 282 15.25 14.59 7.45
CA ARG A 282 14.62 15.91 7.54
C ARG A 282 14.59 16.62 6.19
N ARG A 283 15.73 16.68 5.48
CA ARG A 283 15.84 17.26 4.12
C ARG A 283 14.84 16.63 3.16
N THR A 284 14.75 15.30 3.19
CA THR A 284 13.78 14.55 2.36
C THR A 284 12.35 14.92 2.74
N ARG A 285 12.03 14.94 4.03
CA ARG A 285 10.70 15.25 4.53
C ARG A 285 10.27 16.70 4.23
N ASP A 286 11.18 17.65 4.36
CA ASP A 286 10.95 19.07 4.06
C ASP A 286 10.63 19.28 2.57
N LEU A 287 11.34 18.60 1.66
CA LEU A 287 11.00 18.61 0.24
C LEU A 287 9.59 18.07 0.03
N LEU A 288 9.28 16.89 0.57
CA LEU A 288 8.00 16.22 0.35
C LEU A 288 6.82 17.04 0.90
N SER A 289 6.95 17.61 2.09
CA SER A 289 5.94 18.51 2.68
C SER A 289 5.69 19.72 1.77
N ASN A 290 6.74 20.30 1.19
CA ASN A 290 6.61 21.42 0.24
C ASN A 290 5.95 21.05 -1.08
N LEU A 291 5.88 19.76 -1.45
CA LEU A 291 5.27 19.29 -2.70
C LEU A 291 3.80 18.88 -2.53
N VAL A 292 3.29 18.77 -1.30
CA VAL A 292 1.88 18.43 -1.05
C VAL A 292 0.96 19.42 -1.77
N GLY A 293 0.01 18.89 -2.53
CA GLY A 293 -0.95 19.64 -3.34
C GLY A 293 -0.37 20.35 -4.58
N LYS A 294 0.91 20.12 -4.93
CA LYS A 294 1.57 20.70 -6.11
C LYS A 294 1.85 19.69 -7.22
N LEU A 295 1.91 18.40 -6.88
CA LEU A 295 2.09 17.27 -7.79
C LEU A 295 0.88 16.34 -7.73
#